data_AF-A0A6A4XZX9-F1
#
_entry.id   AF-A0A6A4XZX9-F1
#
_cell.length_a   1.000
_cell.length_b   1.000
_cell.length_c   1.000
_cell.angle_alpha   90.00
_cell.angle_beta   90.00
_cell.angle_gamma   90.00
#
_symmetry.space_group_name_H-M   'P 1'
#
loop_
_entity.id
_entity.type
_entity.pdbx_description
1 polymer ?
#
loop_
_entity_poly.entity_id
_entity_poly.type
_entity_poly.pdbx_seq_one_letter_code
_entity_poly.pdbx_strand_id
1 'polypeptide(L)'
;MQPRRFLKNALRVLATDEVSSGDDVKVDFDSADALAMTMDEARDAYNSRWEFIMIFLTPGFNVLFFLLFAAGALTHAPIRDMFPAENGLSTNVVMTGTDAITAVTTMKFSNMDTQADLFHWLTDTLLPVVFVTTDYNGNNLTSPDDLRRIMNVHRIIGAVEFKTYAAPLRPCDTKGPLGQLYPHCHDFNNPVLDTTFYINSNSDAASAAAMINTKQATGTWLTPSTALLHINIATFDGEL
;
A
#
# COMPACT_ATOMS: atom_id res chain seq x y z
N MET A 1 -30.18 -3.20 4.56
CA MET A 1 -31.64 -3.14 4.81
C MET A 1 -32.32 -2.73 3.51
N GLN A 2 -33.28 -3.40 2.89
CA GLN A 2 -33.93 -4.69 3.14
C GLN A 2 -34.54 -5.14 1.78
N PRO A 3 -34.38 -6.40 1.36
CA PRO A 3 -34.98 -6.95 0.14
C PRO A 3 -36.38 -7.54 0.46
N ARG A 4 -37.47 -6.91 0.02
CA ARG A 4 -38.84 -7.40 0.32
C ARG A 4 -39.90 -7.20 -0.78
N ARG A 5 -39.52 -7.03 -2.05
CA ARG A 5 -40.51 -6.90 -3.15
C ARG A 5 -40.59 -8.07 -4.14
N PHE A 6 -39.63 -8.98 -4.16
CA PHE A 6 -39.66 -10.09 -5.13
C PHE A 6 -40.44 -11.34 -4.67
N LEU A 7 -40.75 -11.50 -3.37
CA LEU A 7 -41.45 -12.70 -2.88
C LEU A 7 -42.99 -12.65 -2.94
N LYS A 8 -43.62 -11.49 -3.21
CA LYS A 8 -45.09 -11.41 -3.23
C LYS A 8 -45.73 -11.96 -4.51
N ASN A 9 -44.99 -12.05 -5.61
CA ASN A 9 -45.53 -12.56 -6.87
C ASN A 9 -45.34 -14.08 -7.04
N ALA A 10 -44.38 -14.68 -6.34
CA ALA A 10 -44.18 -16.13 -6.39
C ALA A 10 -45.22 -16.90 -5.58
N LEU A 11 -45.80 -16.29 -4.53
CA LEU A 11 -46.69 -17.00 -3.60
C LEU A 11 -48.18 -16.97 -3.99
N ARG A 12 -48.57 -16.19 -5.02
CA ARG A 12 -49.96 -16.10 -5.47
C ARG A 12 -50.34 -17.18 -6.49
N VAL A 13 -49.36 -17.88 -7.06
CA VAL A 13 -49.60 -18.89 -8.11
C VAL A 13 -49.83 -20.30 -7.52
N LEU A 14 -49.56 -20.52 -6.23
CA LEU A 14 -49.64 -21.85 -5.60
C LEU A 14 -50.92 -22.12 -4.78
N ALA A 15 -51.95 -21.27 -4.83
CA ALA A 15 -53.07 -21.33 -3.87
C ALA A 15 -54.48 -21.35 -4.47
N THR A 16 -54.66 -21.79 -5.72
CA THR A 16 -56.01 -22.02 -6.28
C THR A 16 -56.04 -23.31 -7.09
N ASP A 17 -55.86 -24.43 -6.38
CA ASP A 17 -56.46 -25.71 -6.75
C ASP A 17 -57.34 -26.13 -5.57
N GLU A 18 -58.61 -25.72 -5.59
CA GLU A 18 -59.66 -26.49 -4.95
C GLU A 18 -60.78 -26.76 -5.96
N VAL A 19 -60.99 -28.07 -6.12
CA VAL A 19 -61.87 -28.80 -7.02
C VAL A 19 -63.35 -28.45 -6.79
N SER A 20 -64.08 -28.22 -7.89
CA SER A 20 -65.53 -28.41 -8.00
C SER A 20 -65.81 -28.92 -9.42
N SER A 21 -65.77 -30.24 -9.62
CA SER A 21 -66.93 -31.15 -9.65
C SER A 21 -67.94 -30.80 -10.75
N GLY A 22 -67.93 -31.61 -11.81
CA GLY A 22 -69.03 -31.76 -12.77
C GLY A 22 -68.83 -31.04 -14.09
N ASP A 23 -68.12 -31.67 -15.03
CA ASP A 23 -68.65 -32.00 -16.36
C ASP A 23 -67.62 -32.82 -17.15
N ASP A 24 -68.06 -33.98 -17.64
CA ASP A 24 -67.29 -34.93 -18.44
C ASP A 24 -66.77 -34.27 -19.73
N VAL A 25 -65.51 -33.86 -19.75
CA VAL A 25 -64.77 -33.68 -20.99
C VAL A 25 -63.98 -34.97 -21.22
N LYS A 26 -64.54 -35.84 -22.07
CA LYS A 26 -63.78 -36.94 -22.68
C LYS A 26 -62.61 -36.34 -23.45
N VAL A 27 -61.43 -36.37 -22.85
CA VAL A 27 -60.18 -36.15 -23.57
C VAL A 27 -59.82 -37.50 -24.20
N ASP A 28 -60.32 -37.73 -25.40
CA ASP A 28 -59.80 -38.79 -26.25
C ASP A 28 -58.33 -38.46 -26.53
N PHE A 29 -57.43 -39.31 -26.02
CA PHE A 29 -56.01 -39.25 -26.30
C PHE A 29 -55.78 -39.72 -27.74
N ASP A 30 -55.99 -38.83 -28.70
CA ASP A 30 -55.56 -39.07 -30.07
C ASP A 30 -54.05 -38.82 -30.13
N SER A 31 -53.28 -39.91 -30.12
CA SER A 31 -51.82 -39.93 -30.12
C SER A 31 -51.16 -39.34 -31.38
N ALA A 32 -51.94 -38.70 -32.26
CA ALA A 32 -51.49 -38.02 -33.46
C ALA A 32 -51.40 -36.49 -33.32
N ASP A 33 -52.13 -35.87 -32.38
CA ASP A 33 -52.23 -34.40 -32.26
C ASP A 33 -51.24 -33.80 -31.25
N ALA A 34 -50.57 -34.65 -30.46
CA ALA A 34 -49.49 -34.24 -29.55
C ALA A 34 -48.21 -33.74 -30.27
N LEU A 35 -48.20 -33.75 -31.61
CA LEU A 35 -47.08 -33.32 -32.45
C LEU A 35 -47.44 -32.15 -33.38
N ALA A 36 -48.67 -31.65 -33.32
CA ALA A 36 -49.13 -30.51 -34.11
C ALA A 36 -48.90 -29.21 -33.32
N MET A 37 -47.68 -28.68 -33.37
CA MET A 37 -47.35 -27.38 -32.81
C MET A 37 -48.20 -26.30 -33.50
N THR A 38 -48.97 -25.53 -32.72
CA THR A 38 -49.78 -24.45 -33.26
C THR A 38 -48.89 -23.31 -33.77
N MET A 39 -49.32 -22.59 -34.82
CA MET A 39 -48.51 -21.51 -35.42
C MET A 39 -48.16 -20.40 -34.42
N ASP A 40 -49.00 -20.18 -33.41
CA ASP A 40 -48.75 -19.20 -32.36
C ASP A 40 -47.71 -19.70 -31.34
N GLU A 41 -47.75 -20.98 -30.93
CA GLU A 41 -46.68 -21.59 -30.12
C GLU A 41 -45.34 -21.63 -30.85
N ALA A 42 -45.36 -21.90 -32.16
CA ALA A 42 -44.16 -21.85 -33.00
C ALA A 42 -43.54 -20.45 -33.04
N ARG A 43 -44.39 -19.42 -33.06
CA ARG A 43 -43.96 -18.02 -33.09
C ARG A 43 -43.43 -17.55 -31.73
N ASP A 44 -44.03 -17.98 -30.63
CA ASP A 44 -43.53 -17.70 -29.28
C ASP A 44 -42.24 -18.45 -28.96
N ALA A 45 -42.10 -19.70 -29.40
CA ALA A 45 -40.84 -20.44 -29.32
C ALA A 45 -39.73 -19.80 -30.16
N TYR A 46 -40.07 -19.22 -31.32
CA TYR A 46 -39.11 -18.49 -32.15
C TYR A 46 -38.69 -17.16 -31.52
N ASN A 47 -39.62 -16.41 -30.95
CA ASN A 47 -39.35 -15.10 -30.32
C ASN A 47 -38.56 -15.24 -29.01
N SER A 48 -38.81 -16.27 -28.21
CA SER A 48 -38.08 -16.54 -26.95
C SER A 48 -36.63 -17.01 -27.16
N ARG A 49 -36.29 -17.47 -28.38
CA ARG A 49 -34.91 -17.87 -28.73
C ARG A 49 -33.91 -16.74 -28.52
N TRP A 50 -34.32 -15.49 -28.74
CA TRP A 50 -33.48 -14.32 -28.49
C TRP A 50 -33.20 -14.10 -26.99
N GLU A 51 -34.19 -14.33 -26.13
CA GLU A 51 -34.01 -14.21 -24.68
C GLU A 51 -33.04 -15.25 -24.14
N PHE A 52 -33.13 -16.51 -24.61
CA PHE A 52 -32.17 -17.54 -24.27
C PHE A 52 -30.73 -17.20 -24.73
N ILE A 53 -30.56 -16.65 -25.94
CA ILE A 53 -29.25 -16.23 -26.44
C ILE A 53 -28.67 -15.12 -25.55
N MET A 54 -29.48 -14.13 -25.17
CA MET A 54 -29.03 -13.00 -24.34
C MET A 54 -28.65 -13.44 -22.92
N ILE A 55 -29.31 -14.44 -22.34
CA ILE A 55 -28.95 -15.01 -21.03
C ILE A 55 -27.53 -15.61 -21.05
N PHE A 56 -27.14 -16.29 -22.12
CA PHE A 56 -25.79 -16.83 -22.26
C PHE A 56 -24.76 -15.79 -22.72
N LEU A 57 -25.17 -14.77 -23.47
CA LEU A 57 -24.28 -13.73 -23.98
C LEU A 57 -23.92 -12.68 -22.92
N THR A 58 -24.84 -12.36 -22.01
CA THR A 58 -24.65 -11.37 -20.93
C THR A 58 -23.45 -11.68 -20.02
N PRO A 59 -23.27 -12.90 -19.46
CA PRO A 59 -22.09 -13.20 -18.65
C PRO A 59 -20.79 -13.13 -19.48
N GLY A 60 -20.82 -13.56 -20.75
CA GLY A 60 -19.66 -13.43 -21.64
C GLY A 60 -19.26 -11.98 -21.90
N PHE A 61 -20.25 -11.10 -22.12
CA PHE A 61 -20.04 -9.66 -22.26
C PHE A 61 -19.46 -9.05 -20.98
N ASN A 62 -20.01 -9.41 -19.81
CA ASN A 62 -19.51 -8.90 -18.53
C ASN A 62 -18.07 -9.35 -18.23
N VAL A 63 -17.74 -10.62 -18.53
CA VAL A 63 -16.37 -11.14 -18.37
C VAL A 63 -15.41 -10.44 -19.33
N LEU A 64 -15.82 -10.21 -20.59
CA LEU A 64 -15.02 -9.48 -21.56
C LEU A 64 -14.72 -8.05 -21.09
N PHE A 65 -15.75 -7.32 -20.63
CA PHE A 65 -15.58 -5.97 -20.08
C PHE A 65 -14.70 -5.95 -18.84
N PHE A 66 -14.83 -6.94 -17.95
CA PHE A 66 -13.96 -7.09 -16.80
C PHE A 66 -12.50 -7.33 -17.20
N LEU A 67 -12.25 -8.18 -18.20
CA LEU A 67 -10.89 -8.45 -18.70
C LEU A 67 -10.27 -7.23 -19.39
N LEU A 68 -11.05 -6.47 -20.18
CA LEU A 68 -10.60 -5.22 -20.79
C LEU A 68 -10.29 -4.16 -19.73
N PHE A 69 -11.14 -4.04 -18.70
CA PHE A 69 -10.89 -3.17 -17.56
C PHE A 69 -9.64 -3.59 -16.78
N ALA A 70 -9.47 -4.87 -16.49
CA ALA A 70 -8.28 -5.39 -15.81
C ALA A 70 -7.02 -5.15 -16.64
N ALA A 71 -7.06 -5.39 -17.96
CA ALA A 71 -5.95 -5.10 -18.85
C ALA A 71 -5.60 -3.60 -18.87
N GLY A 72 -6.60 -2.72 -18.98
CA GLY A 72 -6.40 -1.27 -18.89
C GLY A 72 -5.87 -0.81 -17.52
N ALA A 73 -6.31 -1.43 -16.43
CA ALA A 73 -5.82 -1.15 -15.08
C ALA A 73 -4.37 -1.61 -14.87
N LEU A 74 -3.95 -2.71 -15.51
CA LEU A 74 -2.56 -3.18 -15.46
C LEU A 74 -1.62 -2.37 -16.36
N THR A 75 -2.11 -1.81 -17.47
CA THR A 75 -1.31 -0.98 -18.38
C THR A 75 -1.31 0.50 -18.05
N HIS A 76 -2.20 0.94 -17.16
CA HIS A 76 -2.14 2.29 -16.62
C HIS A 76 -0.75 2.50 -15.99
N ALA A 77 -0.11 3.62 -16.36
CA ALA A 77 1.31 3.91 -16.21
C ALA A 77 1.98 3.65 -14.84
N PRO A 78 1.32 3.72 -13.66
CA PRO A 78 2.08 3.68 -12.40
C PRO A 78 2.65 2.31 -12.01
N ILE A 79 2.40 1.20 -12.73
CA ILE A 79 2.96 -0.11 -12.30
C ILE A 79 4.28 -0.44 -12.99
N ARG A 80 4.40 -0.20 -14.30
CA ARG A 80 5.54 -0.69 -15.08
C ARG A 80 6.82 0.08 -14.83
N ASP A 81 6.69 1.40 -14.61
CA ASP A 81 7.85 2.28 -14.52
C ASP A 81 8.08 2.77 -13.08
N MET A 82 7.01 2.97 -12.28
CA MET A 82 7.13 3.38 -10.88
C MET A 82 7.68 2.27 -9.97
N PHE A 83 7.25 1.01 -10.15
CA PHE A 83 7.71 -0.09 -9.31
C PHE A 83 9.24 -0.31 -9.36
N PRO A 84 9.88 -0.44 -10.54
CA PRO A 84 11.33 -0.61 -10.58
C PRO A 84 12.09 0.61 -10.05
N ALA A 85 11.57 1.82 -10.25
CA ALA A 85 12.18 3.05 -9.73
C ALA A 85 12.15 3.08 -8.18
N GLU A 86 10.98 2.87 -7.58
CA GLU A 86 10.80 2.84 -6.12
C GLU A 86 11.55 1.66 -5.48
N ASN A 87 11.55 0.49 -6.11
CA ASN A 87 12.30 -0.66 -5.63
C ASN A 87 13.82 -0.41 -5.72
N GLY A 88 14.29 0.26 -6.78
CA GLY A 88 15.68 0.68 -6.92
C GLY A 88 16.09 1.66 -5.83
N LEU A 89 15.27 2.66 -5.54
CA LEU A 89 15.50 3.61 -4.45
C LEU A 89 15.51 2.90 -3.08
N SER A 90 14.49 2.07 -2.81
CA SER A 90 14.37 1.33 -1.55
C SER A 90 15.55 0.38 -1.32
N THR A 91 15.99 -0.36 -2.33
CA THR A 91 17.12 -1.27 -2.20
C THR A 91 18.42 -0.52 -1.93
N ASN A 92 18.63 0.64 -2.55
CA ASN A 92 19.82 1.46 -2.30
C ASN A 92 19.82 2.15 -0.93
N VAL A 93 18.65 2.50 -0.37
CA VAL A 93 18.60 3.11 0.97
C VAL A 93 18.62 2.04 2.07
N VAL A 94 17.95 0.91 1.87
CA VAL A 94 17.72 -0.11 2.91
C VAL A 94 18.75 -1.23 2.88
N MET A 95 19.18 -1.69 1.69
CA MET A 95 20.05 -2.85 1.54
C MET A 95 21.53 -2.50 1.35
N THR A 96 21.88 -1.23 1.10
CA THR A 96 23.28 -0.80 1.00
C THR A 96 23.96 -0.94 2.36
N GLY A 97 25.15 -1.56 2.34
CA GLY A 97 25.94 -1.86 3.52
C GLY A 97 26.26 -3.35 3.65
N THR A 98 26.89 -3.72 4.74
CA THR A 98 27.24 -5.10 5.09
C THR A 98 26.74 -5.45 6.49
N ASP A 99 26.77 -6.74 6.82
CA ASP A 99 26.26 -7.26 8.10
C ASP A 99 27.24 -7.03 9.27
N ALA A 100 28.41 -6.45 9.03
CA ALA A 100 29.42 -6.16 10.05
C ALA A 100 30.03 -4.77 9.86
N ILE A 101 30.19 -4.02 10.96
CA ILE A 101 30.93 -2.75 10.94
C ILE A 101 32.43 -3.05 10.96
N THR A 102 33.13 -2.65 9.92
CA THR A 102 34.60 -2.61 9.87
C THR A 102 35.02 -1.21 9.45
N ALA A 103 36.30 -0.89 9.54
CA ALA A 103 36.84 0.40 9.09
C ALA A 103 36.58 0.70 7.59
N VAL A 104 36.07 -0.29 6.83
CA VAL A 104 35.85 -0.19 5.38
C VAL A 104 34.41 -0.54 4.98
N THR A 105 33.54 -0.91 5.93
CA THR A 105 32.20 -1.38 5.62
C THR A 105 31.13 -0.53 6.29
N THR A 106 30.10 -0.21 5.51
CA THR A 106 28.94 0.57 5.96
C THR A 106 27.88 -0.36 6.53
N MET A 107 27.03 0.18 7.41
CA MET A 107 25.98 -0.60 8.08
C MET A 107 24.72 -0.69 7.21
N LYS A 108 24.03 -1.83 7.23
CA LYS A 108 22.67 -1.98 6.66
C LYS A 108 21.60 -1.52 7.64
N PHE A 109 20.53 -0.93 7.12
CA PHE A 109 19.39 -0.48 7.94
C PHE A 109 18.79 -1.63 8.78
N SER A 110 18.65 -2.82 8.20
CA SER A 110 18.05 -3.98 8.88
C SER A 110 18.90 -4.57 10.01
N ASN A 111 20.17 -4.18 10.13
CA ASN A 111 21.12 -4.74 11.07
C ASN A 111 21.46 -3.78 12.23
N MET A 112 20.73 -2.69 12.37
CA MET A 112 20.88 -1.75 13.49
C MET A 112 20.31 -2.37 14.77
N ASP A 113 21.13 -2.54 15.80
CA ASP A 113 20.71 -3.08 17.10
C ASP A 113 20.72 -2.00 18.19
N THR A 114 21.72 -1.12 18.18
CA THR A 114 21.87 -0.08 19.21
C THR A 114 21.67 1.34 18.69
N GLN A 115 21.48 2.29 19.62
CA GLN A 115 21.41 3.71 19.27
C GLN A 115 22.73 4.23 18.67
N ALA A 116 23.88 3.64 19.02
CA ALA A 116 25.17 4.02 18.43
C ALA A 116 25.25 3.61 16.96
N ASP A 117 24.72 2.43 16.62
CA ASP A 117 24.66 1.89 15.28
C ASP A 117 23.87 2.79 14.32
N LEU A 118 22.78 3.38 14.82
CA LEU A 118 21.99 4.36 14.06
C LEU A 118 22.83 5.56 13.59
N PHE A 119 23.72 6.09 14.42
CA PHE A 119 24.56 7.21 14.02
C PHE A 119 25.55 6.82 12.93
N HIS A 120 26.15 5.64 13.03
CA HIS A 120 27.02 5.10 11.98
C HIS A 120 26.26 4.86 10.68
N TRP A 121 25.05 4.29 10.74
CA TRP A 121 24.21 4.11 9.56
C TRP A 121 23.84 5.46 8.92
N LEU A 122 23.51 6.47 9.72
CA LEU A 122 23.20 7.82 9.23
C LEU A 122 24.41 8.42 8.50
N THR A 123 25.58 8.45 9.13
CA THR A 123 26.76 9.14 8.60
C THR A 123 27.43 8.41 7.45
N ASP A 124 27.49 7.08 7.54
CA ASP A 124 28.33 6.27 6.65
C ASP A 124 27.51 5.64 5.51
N THR A 125 26.19 5.51 5.68
CA THR A 125 25.32 4.87 4.69
C THR A 125 24.27 5.83 4.12
N LEU A 126 23.39 6.40 4.96
CA LEU A 126 22.25 7.19 4.49
C LEU A 126 22.70 8.51 3.84
N LEU A 127 23.51 9.31 4.55
CA LEU A 127 23.91 10.64 4.07
C LEU A 127 24.69 10.56 2.74
N PRO A 128 25.65 9.64 2.52
CA PRO A 128 26.31 9.49 1.23
C PRO A 128 25.37 9.07 0.09
N VAL A 129 24.34 8.28 0.37
CA VAL A 129 23.33 7.87 -0.63
C VAL A 129 22.41 9.03 -1.01
N VAL A 130 22.07 9.89 -0.04
CA VAL A 130 21.13 11.00 -0.23
C VAL A 130 21.84 12.25 -0.79
N PHE A 131 23.05 12.55 -0.33
CA PHE A 131 23.83 13.73 -0.72
C PHE A 131 25.04 13.31 -1.55
N VAL A 132 24.78 12.98 -2.82
CA VAL A 132 25.79 12.50 -3.75
C VAL A 132 26.66 13.66 -4.23
N THR A 133 27.99 13.48 -4.17
CA THR A 133 28.96 14.47 -4.66
C THR A 133 29.68 14.05 -5.94
N THR A 134 29.58 12.77 -6.33
CA THR A 134 30.29 12.18 -7.47
C THR A 134 29.36 11.35 -8.34
N ASP A 135 29.58 11.37 -9.66
CA ASP A 135 28.89 10.47 -10.59
C ASP A 135 29.35 9.00 -10.43
N TYR A 136 28.72 8.09 -11.18
CA TYR A 136 29.12 6.67 -11.23
C TYR A 136 30.58 6.45 -11.68
N ASN A 137 31.17 7.39 -12.40
CA ASN A 137 32.55 7.33 -12.87
C ASN A 137 33.54 7.97 -11.88
N GLY A 138 33.08 8.47 -10.73
CA GLY A 138 33.90 9.15 -9.73
C GLY A 138 34.24 10.60 -10.07
N ASN A 139 33.59 11.20 -11.07
CA ASN A 139 33.75 12.62 -11.38
C ASN A 139 32.90 13.45 -10.42
N ASN A 140 33.43 14.59 -9.97
CA ASN A 140 32.68 15.51 -9.13
C ASN A 140 31.49 16.10 -9.88
N LEU A 141 30.32 16.04 -9.24
CA LEU A 141 29.12 16.70 -9.73
C LEU A 141 29.28 18.22 -9.54
N THR A 142 29.13 18.98 -10.62
CA THR A 142 29.33 20.44 -10.63
C THR A 142 28.01 21.20 -10.74
N SER A 143 26.96 20.56 -11.23
CA SER A 143 25.62 21.15 -11.32
C SER A 143 24.86 21.01 -10.00
N PRO A 144 24.23 22.09 -9.50
CA PRO A 144 23.34 22.03 -8.33
C PRO A 144 22.15 21.08 -8.50
N ASP A 145 21.73 20.83 -9.74
CA ASP A 145 20.62 19.91 -10.02
C ASP A 145 21.03 18.45 -9.95
N ASP A 146 22.32 18.13 -10.11
CA ASP A 146 22.84 16.76 -10.04
C ASP A 146 23.20 16.39 -8.60
N LEU A 147 23.66 17.36 -7.80
CA LEU A 147 23.95 17.19 -6.36
C LEU A 147 22.72 16.83 -5.52
N ARG A 148 21.51 17.08 -6.04
CA ARG A 148 20.24 16.83 -5.34
C ARG A 148 19.60 15.51 -5.77
N ARG A 149 20.30 14.67 -6.53
CA ARG A 149 19.75 13.43 -7.06
C ARG A 149 20.19 12.23 -6.24
N ILE A 150 19.24 11.38 -5.93
CA ILE A 150 19.45 10.03 -5.41
C ILE A 150 19.41 9.10 -6.62
N MET A 151 20.46 8.28 -6.78
CA MET A 151 20.55 7.30 -7.89
C MET A 151 20.42 7.93 -9.29
N ASN A 152 20.93 9.14 -9.49
CA ASN A 152 20.95 9.91 -10.75
C ASN A 152 19.59 10.37 -11.33
N VAL A 153 18.47 9.82 -10.88
CA VAL A 153 17.13 10.11 -11.44
C VAL A 153 16.19 10.82 -10.45
N HIS A 154 16.21 10.42 -9.17
CA HIS A 154 15.27 10.96 -8.18
C HIS A 154 15.80 12.24 -7.56
N ARG A 155 15.15 13.37 -7.82
CA ARG A 155 15.51 14.66 -7.23
C ARG A 155 14.88 14.84 -5.86
N ILE A 156 15.66 15.23 -4.85
CA ILE A 156 15.15 15.61 -3.54
C ILE A 156 14.45 16.97 -3.63
N ILE A 157 13.21 17.03 -3.14
CA ILE A 157 12.45 18.27 -3.01
C ILE A 157 12.59 18.81 -1.59
N GLY A 158 13.11 20.02 -1.47
CA GLY A 158 13.16 20.74 -0.20
C GLY A 158 14.30 20.29 0.70
N ALA A 159 13.97 19.63 1.81
CA ALA A 159 14.93 19.24 2.85
C ALA A 159 14.61 17.85 3.38
N VAL A 160 15.64 17.15 3.86
CA VAL A 160 15.48 15.92 4.62
C VAL A 160 15.01 16.28 6.01
N GLU A 161 13.85 15.75 6.42
CA GLU A 161 13.24 16.03 7.71
C GLU A 161 13.51 14.89 8.68
N PHE A 162 13.99 15.24 9.88
CA PHE A 162 14.17 14.32 11.00
C PHE A 162 13.19 14.68 12.10
N LYS A 163 12.35 13.73 12.50
CA LYS A 163 11.37 13.87 13.59
C LYS A 163 11.63 12.82 14.66
N THR A 164 11.90 13.24 15.88
CA THR A 164 11.97 12.32 17.02
C THR A 164 10.70 12.36 17.84
N TYR A 165 10.26 11.19 18.26
CA TYR A 165 9.16 11.05 19.20
C TYR A 165 9.68 10.42 20.49
N ALA A 166 9.38 11.06 21.61
CA ALA A 166 9.71 10.59 22.93
C ALA A 166 8.49 9.97 23.60
N ALA A 167 8.71 8.90 24.36
CA ALA A 167 7.70 8.28 25.20
C ALA A 167 7.51 9.13 26.47
N PRO A 168 6.32 9.74 26.67
CA PRO A 168 6.08 10.56 27.85
C PRO A 168 6.15 9.71 29.12
N LEU A 169 6.54 10.34 30.22
CA LEU A 169 6.54 9.70 31.53
C LEU A 169 5.11 9.57 32.05
N ARG A 170 4.75 8.37 32.47
CA ARG A 170 3.49 8.02 33.13
C ARG A 170 3.77 7.30 34.45
N PRO A 171 2.85 7.31 35.42
CA PRO A 171 2.95 6.44 36.59
C PRO A 171 3.06 4.97 36.17
N CYS A 172 3.98 4.24 36.79
CA CYS A 172 4.07 2.80 36.60
C CYS A 172 2.90 2.09 37.30
N ASP A 173 2.23 1.15 36.63
CA ASP A 173 1.21 0.27 37.25
C ASP A 173 1.85 -0.88 38.07
N THR A 174 3.05 -0.69 38.58
CA THR A 174 3.81 -1.72 39.30
C THR A 174 3.45 -1.70 40.79
N LYS A 175 3.02 -2.83 41.33
CA LYS A 175 2.72 -2.99 42.76
C LYS A 175 3.96 -3.43 43.54
N GLY A 176 4.07 -2.98 44.78
CA GLY A 176 5.13 -3.41 45.70
C GLY A 176 6.38 -2.52 45.69
N PRO A 177 7.52 -3.02 46.21
CA PRO A 177 8.74 -2.22 46.40
C PRO A 177 9.31 -1.61 45.13
N LEU A 178 9.09 -2.26 43.97
CA LEU A 178 9.54 -1.76 42.66
C LEU A 178 8.83 -0.47 42.25
N GLY A 179 7.56 -0.28 42.63
CA GLY A 179 6.83 0.97 42.37
C GLY A 179 7.32 2.15 43.22
N GLN A 180 7.99 1.87 44.35
CA GLN A 180 8.64 2.91 45.16
C GLN A 180 10.00 3.30 44.58
N LEU A 181 10.70 2.37 43.93
CA LEU A 181 12.01 2.61 43.32
C LEU A 181 11.90 3.22 41.91
N TYR A 182 10.88 2.82 41.15
CA TYR A 182 10.61 3.28 39.79
C TYR A 182 9.18 3.82 39.69
N PRO A 183 8.92 5.06 40.15
CA PRO A 183 7.57 5.62 40.16
C PRO A 183 7.04 6.00 38.77
N HIS A 184 7.95 6.26 37.82
CA HIS A 184 7.61 6.68 36.46
C HIS A 184 8.13 5.68 35.43
N CYS A 185 7.28 5.38 34.45
CA CYS A 185 7.50 4.51 33.31
C CYS A 185 7.31 5.32 32.03
N HIS A 186 8.00 4.92 30.96
CA HIS A 186 7.79 5.52 29.65
C HIS A 186 6.58 4.88 28.95
N ASP A 187 5.67 5.69 28.41
CA ASP A 187 4.57 5.21 27.56
C ASP A 187 5.01 5.10 26.11
N PHE A 188 5.60 3.95 25.74
CA PHE A 188 6.01 3.68 24.37
C PHE A 188 4.83 3.45 23.40
N ASN A 189 3.61 3.26 23.90
CA ASN A 189 2.44 3.06 23.04
C ASN A 189 1.90 4.38 22.48
N ASN A 190 2.14 5.50 23.16
CA ASN A 190 1.68 6.83 22.77
C ASN A 190 2.85 7.83 22.74
N PRO A 191 3.80 7.66 21.82
CA PRO A 191 4.95 8.56 21.73
C PRO A 191 4.50 9.93 21.21
N VAL A 192 5.11 10.99 21.74
CA VAL A 192 4.79 12.39 21.41
C VAL A 192 5.98 13.01 20.69
N LEU A 193 5.70 13.88 19.71
CA LEU A 193 6.75 14.60 18.98
C LEU A 193 7.58 15.44 19.94
N ASP A 194 8.90 15.21 19.95
CA ASP A 194 9.84 15.87 20.85
C ASP A 194 10.66 16.93 20.10
N THR A 195 11.41 16.51 19.08
CA THR A 195 12.23 17.43 18.27
C THR A 195 12.04 17.21 16.77
N THR A 196 12.24 18.28 16.01
CA THR A 196 12.28 18.23 14.54
C THR A 196 13.40 19.12 14.02
N PHE A 197 14.17 18.63 13.06
CA PHE A 197 15.15 19.44 12.35
C PHE A 197 15.27 19.01 10.89
N TYR A 198 15.91 19.86 10.10
CA TYR A 198 15.96 19.74 8.64
C TYR A 198 17.38 19.87 8.14
N ILE A 199 17.76 19.04 7.17
CA ILE A 199 18.99 19.18 6.40
C ILE A 199 18.61 19.58 4.98
N ASN A 200 19.13 20.72 4.51
CA ASN A 200 18.81 21.23 3.18
C ASN A 200 19.29 20.25 2.10
N SER A 201 18.51 20.03 1.06
CA SER A 201 18.91 19.16 -0.07
C SER A 201 20.21 19.59 -0.77
N ASN A 202 20.62 20.85 -0.63
CA ASN A 202 21.84 21.40 -1.23
C ASN A 202 23.08 21.23 -0.34
N SER A 203 22.92 20.67 0.86
CA SER A 203 24.06 20.39 1.74
C SER A 203 24.91 19.26 1.18
N ASP A 204 26.21 19.31 1.44
CA ASP A 204 27.10 18.19 1.16
C ASP A 204 27.02 17.13 2.28
N ALA A 205 27.32 15.87 1.93
CA ALA A 205 27.32 14.75 2.87
C ALA A 205 28.21 15.00 4.09
N ALA A 206 29.36 15.67 3.93
CA ALA A 206 30.27 15.95 5.03
C ALA A 206 29.71 16.98 6.02
N SER A 207 29.09 18.06 5.54
CA SER A 207 28.40 19.05 6.38
C SER A 207 27.19 18.44 7.10
N ALA A 208 26.42 17.60 6.40
CA ALA A 208 25.31 16.87 7.00
C ALA A 208 25.80 15.91 8.09
N ALA A 209 26.88 15.17 7.84
CA ALA A 209 27.49 14.28 8.83
C ALA A 209 28.04 15.04 10.03
N ALA A 210 28.66 16.21 9.81
CA ALA A 210 29.14 17.07 10.88
C ALA A 210 27.99 17.57 11.79
N MET A 211 26.82 17.87 11.22
CA MET A 211 25.63 18.23 11.99
C MET A 211 25.15 17.06 12.86
N ILE A 212 25.08 15.85 12.31
CA ILE A 212 24.70 14.64 13.04
C ILE A 212 25.70 14.31 14.15
N ASN A 213 27.00 14.37 13.85
CA ASN A 213 28.07 14.13 14.82
C ASN A 213 28.03 15.14 15.98
N THR A 214 27.72 16.40 15.69
CA THR A 214 27.52 17.42 16.73
C THR A 214 26.35 17.05 17.62
N LYS A 215 25.21 16.64 17.04
CA LYS A 215 24.03 16.20 17.80
C LYS A 215 24.32 14.95 18.65
N GLN A 216 25.06 13.99 18.11
CA GLN A 216 25.53 12.80 18.83
C GLN A 216 26.41 13.19 20.02
N ALA A 217 27.42 14.04 19.80
CA ALA A 217 28.35 14.48 20.84
C ALA A 217 27.66 15.29 21.95
N THR A 218 26.61 16.05 21.61
CA THR A 218 25.83 16.79 22.61
C THR A 218 24.96 15.86 23.46
N GLY A 219 24.61 14.68 22.95
CA GLY A 219 23.79 13.67 23.66
C GLY A 219 22.33 14.10 23.93
N THR A 220 21.90 15.24 23.37
CA THR A 220 20.57 15.84 23.65
C THR A 220 19.50 15.43 22.64
N TRP A 221 19.87 14.82 21.51
CA TRP A 221 18.92 14.50 20.45
C TRP A 221 18.23 13.16 20.65
N LEU A 222 19.00 12.10 20.88
CA LEU A 222 18.47 10.76 21.13
C LEU A 222 18.74 10.41 22.58
N THR A 223 17.67 10.40 23.38
CA THR A 223 17.70 10.07 24.81
C THR A 223 17.10 8.69 25.06
N PRO A 224 17.27 8.09 26.26
CA PRO A 224 16.63 6.81 26.61
C PRO A 224 15.09 6.83 26.53
N SER A 225 14.48 8.03 26.52
CA SER A 225 13.03 8.20 26.36
C SER A 225 12.58 8.18 24.89
N THR A 226 13.52 8.19 23.93
CA THR A 226 13.19 8.21 22.51
C THR A 226 12.55 6.90 22.11
N ALA A 227 11.36 6.96 21.54
CA ALA A 227 10.60 5.81 21.09
C ALA A 227 10.75 5.59 19.58
N LEU A 228 10.73 6.69 18.80
CA LEU A 228 10.74 6.63 17.34
C LEU A 228 11.61 7.75 16.76
N LEU A 229 12.33 7.45 15.69
CA LEU A 229 12.97 8.42 14.81
C LEU A 229 12.41 8.24 13.40
N HIS A 230 11.74 9.26 12.87
CA HIS A 230 11.26 9.28 11.50
C HIS A 230 12.16 10.17 10.65
N ILE A 231 12.57 9.65 9.50
CA ILE A 231 13.36 10.37 8.51
C ILE A 231 12.53 10.43 7.25
N ASN A 232 12.08 11.63 6.87
CA ASN A 232 11.27 11.83 5.69
C ASN A 232 12.13 12.46 4.59
N ILE A 233 12.18 11.78 3.45
CA ILE A 233 12.86 12.26 2.24
C ILE A 233 11.81 12.32 1.15
N ALA A 234 11.48 13.53 0.70
CA ALA A 234 10.58 13.71 -0.43
C ALA A 234 11.39 13.75 -1.72
N THR A 235 11.14 12.81 -2.62
CA THR A 235 11.76 12.73 -3.94
C THR A 235 10.75 13.01 -5.05
N PHE A 236 11.26 13.44 -6.19
CA PHE A 236 10.51 13.60 -7.42
C PHE A 236 11.33 13.04 -8.57
N ASP A 237 10.71 12.14 -9.32
CA ASP A 237 11.24 11.66 -10.58
C ASP A 237 10.64 12.50 -11.71
N GLY A 238 11.51 13.14 -12.50
CA GLY A 238 11.10 13.93 -13.66
C GLY A 238 11.14 13.14 -14.97
N GLU A 239 11.56 11.88 -14.94
CA GLU A 239 11.75 11.03 -16.13
C GLU A 239 10.59 10.03 -16.34
N LEU A 240 9.65 9.94 -15.39
CA LEU A 240 8.45 9.09 -15.39
C LEU A 240 7.18 9.79 -15.91
#